data_AF-A0A8T7A098-F1
#
_entry.id   AF-A0A8T7A098-F1
#
_cell.length_a   1.000
_cell.length_b   1.000
_cell.length_c   1.000
_cell.angle_alpha   90.00
_cell.angle_beta   90.00
_cell.angle_gamma   90.00
#
_symmetry.space_group_name_H-M   'P 1'
#
loop_
_entity.id
_entity.type
_entity.pdbx_description
1 polymer ?
#
loop_
_entity_poly.entity_id
_entity_poly.type
_entity_poly.pdbx_seq_one_letter_code
_entity_poly.pdbx_strand_id
1 'polypeptide(L)'
;MDISSTKIKFSDGTKGMFSLPPNTELKENLKTWVIERKFDSYVDEKYRMMRHTRKRNKLYSFNHPISNTEVVLKVSTIGKQYNLLRRINLLISTFLSDYNFRAFKGSIQLKIIGVNCTNPLAYWTESNSLFRKKSYYMYEKIHASHSLFSMSQKLLLENNKTNDERFIQLANKTTDIIRHIHKAGFRQGDPHPGNFLISPVTQNFSKLSINEIKHMDMFIIDLDKFCKAKPLGRTLKRFFDLRCMRRCTLGPYNQYDMLKFYLQDEYSAVWKNVLRFWIYGGFNPFKWFKQPKRGQ
;
A
#
# COMPACT_ATOMS: atom_id res chain seq x y z
N MET A 1 3.29 26.92 25.78
CA MET A 1 3.73 27.77 24.64
C MET A 1 5.20 27.99 24.90
N ASP A 2 6.14 27.59 24.06
CA ASP A 2 6.35 28.13 22.72
C ASP A 2 7.29 27.20 21.94
N ILE A 3 6.99 26.93 20.65
CA ILE A 3 7.85 26.13 19.77
C ILE A 3 8.72 27.13 19.01
N SER A 4 9.90 27.44 19.56
CA SER A 4 10.89 28.26 18.85
C SER A 4 11.56 27.42 17.76
N SER A 5 11.22 27.74 16.53
CA SER A 5 11.77 27.22 15.28
C SER A 5 13.26 27.50 15.13
N THR A 6 14.09 26.47 14.91
CA THR A 6 15.48 26.64 14.44
C THR A 6 15.58 26.20 12.99
N LYS A 7 15.77 27.18 12.09
CA LYS A 7 16.21 26.96 10.70
C LYS A 7 17.73 26.74 10.72
N ILE A 8 18.21 25.66 10.10
CA ILE A 8 19.63 25.50 9.76
C ILE A 8 19.76 25.17 8.27
N LYS A 9 20.60 25.95 7.56
CA LYS A 9 21.09 25.69 6.20
C LYS A 9 22.48 25.07 6.31
N PHE A 10 22.76 24.04 5.51
CA PHE A 10 24.10 23.47 5.33
C PHE A 10 24.56 23.55 3.86
N SER A 11 25.87 23.57 3.68
CA SER A 11 26.63 24.14 2.55
C SER A 11 27.10 23.14 1.47
N ASP A 12 26.57 21.91 1.40
CA ASP A 12 27.10 20.87 0.48
C ASP A 12 26.05 20.26 -0.49
N GLY A 13 24.84 20.81 -0.56
CA GLY A 13 23.85 20.43 -1.58
C GLY A 13 23.17 19.08 -1.38
N THR A 14 23.45 18.33 -0.30
CA THR A 14 22.66 17.14 0.04
C THR A 14 21.36 17.54 0.78
N LYS A 15 20.20 17.15 0.25
CA LYS A 15 18.89 17.39 0.90
C LYS A 15 18.19 16.08 1.27
N GLY A 16 18.24 15.76 2.56
CA GLY A 16 17.35 14.80 3.22
C GLY A 16 18.01 14.12 4.42
N MET A 17 17.73 14.59 5.64
CA MET A 17 18.07 13.90 6.88
C MET A 17 16.82 13.83 7.78
N PHE A 18 16.51 12.63 8.26
CA PHE A 18 15.90 12.41 9.57
C PHE A 18 16.60 11.22 10.21
N SER A 19 16.88 11.37 11.50
CA SER A 19 17.73 10.55 12.35
C SER A 19 17.07 9.23 12.77
N LEU A 20 17.82 8.14 12.67
CA LEU A 20 17.65 6.99 13.56
C LEU A 20 17.94 7.45 15.01
N PRO A 21 17.39 6.77 16.05
CA PRO A 21 17.80 7.03 17.44
C PRO A 21 19.33 6.99 17.57
N PRO A 22 19.92 7.72 18.54
CA PRO A 22 21.35 7.96 18.64
C PRO A 22 22.06 6.68 19.09
N ASN A 23 22.20 5.74 18.16
CA ASN A 23 23.22 4.72 18.26
C ASN A 23 24.08 4.87 17.00
N THR A 24 25.13 5.69 17.16
CA THR A 24 26.09 6.09 16.12
C THR A 24 26.70 4.87 15.42
N GLU A 25 26.85 3.78 16.18
CA GLU A 25 27.34 2.48 15.72
C GLU A 25 26.37 1.82 14.71
N LEU A 26 25.06 1.93 14.91
CA LEU A 26 24.05 1.37 14.01
C LEU A 26 24.04 2.08 12.64
N LYS A 27 24.29 3.40 12.66
CA LYS A 27 24.29 4.25 11.45
C LYS A 27 25.57 4.02 10.64
N GLU A 28 26.72 3.96 11.30
CA GLU A 28 28.00 3.61 10.68
C GLU A 28 27.94 2.17 10.14
N ASN A 29 27.49 1.18 10.93
CA ASN A 29 27.40 -0.21 10.49
C ASN A 29 26.42 -0.43 9.34
N LEU A 30 25.25 0.21 9.33
CA LEU A 30 24.32 0.11 8.18
C LEU A 30 24.87 0.78 6.94
N LYS A 31 25.55 1.92 7.09
CA LYS A 31 26.12 2.66 5.96
C LYS A 31 27.32 1.90 5.38
N THR A 32 28.20 1.39 6.23
CA THR A 32 29.33 0.52 5.86
C THR A 32 28.85 -0.79 5.25
N TRP A 33 27.85 -1.46 5.84
CA TRP A 33 27.30 -2.72 5.31
C TRP A 33 26.56 -2.56 3.96
N VAL A 34 25.89 -1.42 3.74
CA VAL A 34 25.21 -1.11 2.47
C VAL A 34 26.18 -0.59 1.40
N ILE A 35 27.25 0.12 1.77
CA ILE A 35 28.25 0.68 0.84
C ILE A 35 29.30 -0.36 0.44
N GLU A 36 29.75 -1.23 1.35
CA GLU A 36 30.83 -2.19 1.08
C GLU A 36 30.38 -3.40 0.25
N ARG A 37 29.07 -3.70 0.19
CA ARG A 37 28.56 -4.82 -0.61
C ARG A 37 27.70 -4.35 -1.76
N LYS A 38 28.11 -4.77 -2.97
CA LYS A 38 27.28 -4.89 -4.17
C LYS A 38 26.01 -5.69 -3.83
N PHE A 39 25.01 -5.02 -3.27
CA PHE A 39 23.82 -5.65 -2.68
C PHE A 39 23.00 -6.45 -3.70
N ASP A 40 23.14 -6.09 -4.98
CA ASP A 40 22.48 -6.80 -6.07
C ASP A 40 23.08 -8.22 -6.30
N SER A 41 24.34 -8.51 -5.92
CA SER A 41 24.95 -9.84 -6.08
C SER A 41 24.83 -10.74 -4.85
N TYR A 42 24.91 -10.19 -3.63
CA TYR A 42 24.82 -10.99 -2.39
C TYR A 42 23.38 -11.44 -2.06
N VAL A 43 22.38 -10.66 -2.50
CA VAL A 43 20.98 -10.98 -2.23
C VAL A 43 20.41 -12.01 -3.21
N ASP A 44 20.96 -12.10 -4.43
CA ASP A 44 20.56 -13.09 -5.45
C ASP A 44 20.95 -14.53 -5.06
N GLU A 45 22.06 -14.72 -4.33
CA GLU A 45 22.55 -16.07 -3.95
C GLU A 45 21.98 -16.61 -2.62
N LYS A 46 21.76 -15.76 -1.60
CA LYS A 46 21.46 -16.23 -0.23
C LYS A 46 19.97 -16.14 0.17
N TYR A 47 19.17 -15.31 -0.48
CA TYR A 47 17.79 -15.07 -0.06
C TYR A 47 16.80 -15.57 -1.11
N ARG A 48 15.89 -16.47 -0.71
CA ARG A 48 14.82 -17.03 -1.57
C ARG A 48 14.08 -15.89 -2.26
N MET A 49 14.45 -15.63 -3.51
CA MET A 49 13.82 -14.62 -4.33
C MET A 49 12.38 -15.02 -4.64
N MET A 50 11.40 -14.44 -3.96
CA MET A 50 10.10 -14.27 -4.59
C MET A 50 10.22 -13.13 -5.60
N ARG A 51 10.61 -13.47 -6.84
CA ARG A 51 10.56 -12.54 -7.97
C ARG A 51 9.10 -12.21 -8.29
N HIS A 52 8.50 -11.30 -7.53
CA HIS A 52 7.35 -10.55 -8.02
C HIS A 52 7.88 -9.52 -9.03
N THR A 53 7.92 -9.91 -10.30
CA THR A 53 8.55 -9.26 -11.46
C THR A 53 7.91 -7.93 -11.88
N ARG A 54 7.65 -7.00 -10.94
CA ARG A 54 7.36 -5.62 -11.32
C ARG A 54 8.69 -4.96 -11.74
N LYS A 55 8.85 -4.68 -13.03
CA LYS A 55 10.05 -4.06 -13.65
C LYS A 55 10.63 -2.84 -12.90
N ARG A 56 9.86 -2.18 -12.02
CA ARG A 56 10.28 -0.98 -11.27
C ARG A 56 10.77 -1.27 -9.85
N ASN A 57 10.19 -2.26 -9.18
CA ASN A 57 10.33 -2.48 -7.75
C ASN A 57 10.81 -3.91 -7.52
N LYS A 58 11.94 -4.06 -6.82
CA LYS A 58 12.39 -5.34 -6.28
C LYS A 58 12.09 -5.38 -4.79
N LEU A 59 11.68 -6.54 -4.29
CA LEU A 59 11.44 -6.79 -2.88
C LEU A 59 12.39 -7.89 -2.42
N TYR A 60 12.99 -7.69 -1.26
CA TYR A 60 13.92 -8.63 -0.64
C TYR A 60 13.47 -8.88 0.80
N SER A 61 13.51 -10.13 1.27
CA SER A 61 13.17 -10.50 2.64
C SER A 61 14.39 -11.15 3.29
N PHE A 62 14.75 -10.70 4.49
CA PHE A 62 15.90 -11.22 5.25
C PHE A 62 15.75 -10.94 6.75
N ASN A 63 16.58 -11.55 7.58
CA ASN A 63 16.68 -11.21 9.00
C ASN A 63 17.67 -10.04 9.16
N HIS A 64 17.24 -8.97 9.82
CA HIS A 64 18.09 -7.83 10.10
C HIS A 64 19.27 -8.28 10.97
N PRO A 65 20.53 -8.01 10.60
CA PRO A 65 21.70 -8.66 11.21
C PRO A 65 21.89 -8.32 12.69
N ILE A 66 21.43 -7.15 13.14
CA ILE A 66 21.64 -6.68 14.51
C ILE A 66 20.45 -7.07 15.41
N SER A 67 19.22 -6.93 14.91
CA SER A 67 18.01 -7.15 15.71
C SER A 67 17.40 -8.55 15.53
N ASN A 68 17.92 -9.33 14.58
CA ASN A 68 17.37 -10.60 14.11
C ASN A 68 15.88 -10.56 13.71
N THR A 69 15.34 -9.37 13.47
CA THR A 69 13.94 -9.17 13.06
C THR A 69 13.79 -9.51 11.58
N GLU A 70 12.72 -10.20 11.20
CA GLU A 70 12.39 -10.36 9.78
C GLU A 70 12.00 -9.02 9.16
N VAL A 71 12.69 -8.63 8.09
CA VAL A 71 12.48 -7.36 7.39
C VAL A 71 12.25 -7.57 5.90
N VAL A 72 11.60 -6.59 5.29
CA VAL A 72 11.45 -6.47 3.84
C VAL A 72 12.12 -5.18 3.38
N LEU A 73 13.00 -5.29 2.39
CA LEU A 73 13.61 -4.18 1.69
C LEU A 73 12.97 -4.04 0.30
N LYS A 74 12.30 -2.91 0.10
CA LYS A 74 11.80 -2.47 -1.20
C LYS A 74 12.81 -1.56 -1.88
N VAL A 75 13.20 -1.94 -3.09
CA VAL A 75 14.16 -1.21 -3.92
C VAL A 75 13.46 -0.75 -5.18
N SER A 76 13.47 0.56 -5.41
CA SER A 76 12.89 1.17 -6.60
C SER A 76 14.00 1.72 -7.49
N THR A 77 14.01 1.28 -8.75
CA THR A 77 14.96 1.76 -9.76
C THR A 77 14.24 2.16 -11.04
N ILE A 78 14.76 3.17 -11.73
CA ILE A 78 14.37 3.47 -13.11
C ILE A 78 15.30 2.64 -14.01
N GLY A 79 14.87 1.43 -14.32
CA GLY A 79 15.65 0.52 -15.17
C GLY A 79 15.69 0.95 -16.64
N LYS A 80 16.72 0.50 -17.37
CA LYS A 80 16.85 0.68 -18.82
C LYS A 80 15.82 -0.13 -19.63
N GLN A 81 15.14 -1.11 -19.00
CA GLN A 81 14.13 -1.96 -19.65
C GLN A 81 12.83 -1.25 -20.07
N TYR A 82 12.69 0.04 -19.83
CA TYR A 82 11.58 0.85 -20.29
C TYR A 82 11.94 1.59 -21.59
N ASN A 83 10.98 1.77 -22.50
CA ASN A 83 11.19 2.63 -23.67
C ASN A 83 11.49 4.09 -23.25
N LEU A 84 12.10 4.87 -24.14
CA LEU A 84 12.60 6.21 -23.81
C LEU A 84 11.50 7.14 -23.26
N LEU A 85 10.32 7.15 -23.88
CA LEU A 85 9.17 7.95 -23.41
C LEU A 85 8.72 7.54 -22.01
N ARG A 86 8.64 6.24 -21.73
CA ARG A 86 8.30 5.74 -20.39
C ARG A 86 9.39 6.09 -19.39
N ARG A 87 10.68 6.07 -19.79
CA ARG A 87 11.79 6.49 -18.94
C ARG A 87 11.71 7.97 -18.61
N ILE A 88 11.43 8.85 -19.58
CA ILE A 88 11.23 10.29 -19.34
C ILE A 88 10.05 10.52 -18.41
N ASN A 89 8.90 9.89 -18.67
CA ASN A 89 7.73 9.97 -17.79
C ASN A 89 8.04 9.48 -16.36
N LEU A 90 8.76 8.36 -16.24
CA LEU A 90 9.18 7.85 -14.95
C LEU A 90 10.18 8.80 -14.28
N LEU A 91 11.14 9.37 -15.01
CA LEU A 91 12.09 10.35 -14.49
C LEU A 91 11.39 11.59 -13.95
N ILE A 92 10.49 12.20 -14.73
CA ILE A 92 9.66 13.33 -14.29
C ILE A 92 8.87 12.91 -13.04
N SER A 93 8.20 11.76 -13.07
CA SER A 93 7.45 11.29 -11.90
C SER A 93 8.33 11.03 -10.68
N THR A 94 9.57 10.56 -10.85
CA THR A 94 10.47 10.20 -9.74
C THR A 94 11.18 11.43 -9.20
N PHE A 95 11.45 12.42 -10.06
CA PHE A 95 11.90 13.76 -9.67
C PHE A 95 10.82 14.47 -8.84
N LEU A 96 9.54 14.34 -9.25
CA LEU A 96 8.40 14.91 -8.53
C LEU A 96 7.93 14.06 -7.34
N SER A 97 8.35 12.79 -7.25
CA SER A 97 7.81 11.81 -6.31
C SER A 97 8.70 10.59 -6.12
N ASP A 98 9.46 10.54 -5.04
CA ASP A 98 10.07 9.29 -4.59
C ASP A 98 9.01 8.40 -3.92
N TYR A 99 8.68 7.28 -4.57
CA TYR A 99 7.62 6.36 -4.11
C TYR A 99 7.97 5.67 -2.80
N ASN A 100 9.24 5.27 -2.61
CA ASN A 100 9.69 4.64 -1.37
C ASN A 100 9.67 5.64 -0.21
N PHE A 101 9.98 6.91 -0.48
CA PHE A 101 9.83 7.96 0.54
C PHE A 101 8.37 8.18 0.93
N ARG A 102 7.47 8.15 -0.06
CA ARG A 102 6.03 8.27 0.18
C ARG A 102 5.50 7.08 0.97
N ALA A 103 5.95 5.86 0.67
CA ALA A 103 5.58 4.68 1.44
C ALA A 103 6.09 4.75 2.88
N PHE A 104 7.35 5.17 3.08
CA PHE A 104 7.93 5.39 4.41
C PHE A 104 7.12 6.42 5.21
N LYS A 105 6.89 7.61 4.64
CA LYS A 105 6.08 8.67 5.26
C LYS A 105 4.64 8.24 5.49
N GLY A 106 4.05 7.52 4.54
CA GLY A 106 2.69 7.01 4.64
C GLY A 106 2.55 6.02 5.79
N SER A 107 3.54 5.15 5.99
CA SER A 107 3.56 4.21 7.11
C SER A 107 3.61 4.92 8.46
N ILE A 108 4.46 5.95 8.58
CA ILE A 108 4.51 6.79 9.79
C ILE A 108 3.15 7.47 10.02
N GLN A 109 2.56 8.06 8.98
CA GLN A 109 1.28 8.75 9.09
C GLN A 109 0.12 7.82 9.46
N LEU A 110 0.07 6.61 8.89
CA LEU A 110 -0.91 5.59 9.24
C LEU A 110 -0.78 5.16 10.71
N LYS A 111 0.45 4.94 11.18
CA LYS A 111 0.70 4.64 12.60
C LYS A 111 0.20 5.73 13.53
N ILE A 112 0.46 7.00 13.21
CA ILE A 112 0.00 8.15 14.02
C ILE A 112 -1.53 8.17 14.13
N ILE A 113 -2.25 7.78 13.07
CA ILE A 113 -3.72 7.74 13.10
C ILE A 113 -4.28 6.39 13.57
N GLY A 114 -3.44 5.50 14.10
CA GLY A 114 -3.86 4.21 14.66
C GLY A 114 -4.29 3.18 13.62
N VAL A 115 -3.77 3.24 12.39
CA VAL A 115 -4.03 2.25 11.34
C VAL A 115 -2.87 1.26 11.24
N ASN A 116 -3.19 -0.02 11.34
CA ASN A 116 -2.23 -1.10 11.16
C ASN A 116 -1.64 -1.08 9.73
N CYS A 117 -0.32 -0.99 9.64
CA CYS A 117 0.43 -0.98 8.39
C CYS A 117 1.85 -1.52 8.61
N THR A 118 2.68 -1.50 7.57
CA THR A 118 4.11 -1.84 7.69
C THR A 118 4.80 -0.98 8.75
N ASN A 119 5.64 -1.58 9.61
CA ASN A 119 6.46 -0.82 10.54
C ASN A 119 7.71 -0.28 9.82
N PRO A 120 7.81 1.03 9.54
CA PRO A 120 8.92 1.56 8.77
C PRO A 120 10.20 1.59 9.61
N LEU A 121 11.29 1.03 9.08
CA LEU A 121 12.60 1.00 9.75
C LEU A 121 13.54 2.05 9.18
N ALA A 122 13.66 2.12 7.85
CA ALA A 122 14.58 3.04 7.20
C ALA A 122 14.14 3.41 5.78
N TYR A 123 14.57 4.59 5.34
CA TYR A 123 14.52 5.01 3.94
C TYR A 123 15.81 5.74 3.59
N TRP A 124 16.35 5.43 2.42
CA TRP A 124 17.49 6.16 1.87
C TRP A 124 17.47 6.15 0.35
N THR A 125 18.31 6.99 -0.24
CA THR A 125 18.45 7.09 -1.69
C THR A 125 19.90 7.09 -2.06
N GLU A 126 20.20 6.45 -3.17
CA GLU A 126 21.50 6.45 -3.82
C GLU A 126 21.35 7.14 -5.16
N SER A 127 22.21 8.10 -5.45
CA SER A 127 22.22 8.83 -6.71
C SER A 127 23.64 8.86 -7.23
N ASN A 128 23.87 8.13 -8.32
CA ASN A 128 25.12 8.22 -9.08
C ASN A 128 24.99 9.28 -10.20
N SER A 129 23.79 9.86 -10.38
CA SER A 129 23.51 11.04 -11.21
C SER A 129 22.06 11.52 -10.98
N LEU A 130 21.77 12.76 -11.40
CA LEU A 130 20.40 13.34 -11.42
C LEU A 130 19.35 12.45 -12.10
N PHE A 131 19.78 11.56 -13.01
CA PHE A 131 18.91 10.71 -13.83
C PHE A 131 18.87 9.24 -13.39
N ARG A 132 19.65 8.84 -12.38
CA ARG A 132 19.72 7.45 -11.89
C ARG A 132 19.58 7.44 -10.38
N LYS A 133 18.37 7.75 -9.92
CA LYS A 133 18.00 7.65 -8.51
C LYS A 133 17.52 6.23 -8.21
N LYS A 134 18.21 5.54 -7.31
CA LYS A 134 17.76 4.31 -6.66
C LYS A 134 17.25 4.71 -5.28
N SER A 135 16.08 4.24 -4.90
CA SER A 135 15.54 4.49 -3.56
C SER A 135 15.22 3.19 -2.87
N TYR A 136 15.34 3.20 -1.55
CA TYR A 136 15.28 2.04 -0.69
C TYR A 136 14.30 2.34 0.45
N TYR A 137 13.43 1.39 0.75
CA TYR A 137 12.51 1.45 1.89
C TYR A 137 12.52 0.09 2.61
N MET A 138 12.95 0.10 3.88
CA MET A 138 13.01 -1.08 4.73
C MET A 138 11.95 -1.00 5.82
N TYR A 139 11.26 -2.11 6.07
CA TYR A 139 10.21 -2.24 7.07
C TYR A 139 10.15 -3.65 7.65
N GLU A 140 9.58 -3.82 8.84
CA GLU A 140 9.38 -5.15 9.43
C GLU A 140 8.40 -5.97 8.59
N LYS A 141 8.71 -7.25 8.41
CA LYS A 141 7.85 -8.15 7.67
C LYS A 141 6.54 -8.38 8.42
N ILE A 142 5.43 -8.17 7.72
CA ILE A 142 4.10 -8.52 8.24
C ILE A 142 3.91 -10.02 8.02
N HIS A 143 3.77 -10.77 9.12
CA HIS A 143 3.48 -12.20 9.09
C HIS A 143 1.97 -12.42 8.84
N ALA A 144 1.57 -12.35 7.57
CA ALA A 144 0.21 -12.60 7.14
C ALA A 144 0.12 -13.89 6.33
N SER A 145 -0.91 -14.72 6.59
CA SER A 145 -1.18 -15.90 5.75
C SER A 145 -1.66 -15.50 4.36
N HIS A 146 -2.45 -14.43 4.29
CA HIS A 146 -3.26 -14.11 3.12
C HIS A 146 -3.42 -12.61 2.93
N SER A 147 -3.46 -12.20 1.67
CA SER A 147 -4.12 -10.94 1.30
C SER A 147 -5.64 -11.12 1.31
N LEU A 148 -6.39 -10.03 1.42
CA LEU A 148 -7.86 -10.06 1.28
C LEU A 148 -8.26 -10.65 -0.07
N PHE A 149 -7.51 -10.36 -1.15
CA PHE A 149 -7.75 -10.96 -2.46
C PHE A 149 -7.63 -12.49 -2.45
N SER A 150 -6.51 -13.01 -1.94
CA SER A 150 -6.30 -14.47 -1.89
C SER A 150 -7.30 -15.16 -0.96
N MET A 151 -7.67 -14.49 0.14
CA MET A 151 -8.67 -15.01 1.08
C MET A 151 -10.03 -15.11 0.42
N SER A 152 -10.44 -14.06 -0.28
CA SER A 152 -11.75 -14.02 -0.90
C SER A 152 -11.90 -15.06 -2.02
N GLN A 153 -10.83 -15.32 -2.78
CA GLN A 153 -10.84 -16.41 -3.76
C GLN A 153 -11.07 -17.78 -3.10
N LYS A 154 -10.43 -18.03 -1.95
CA LYS A 154 -10.63 -19.29 -1.20
C LYS A 154 -12.07 -19.44 -0.69
N LEU A 155 -12.60 -18.40 -0.05
CA LEU A 155 -13.97 -18.42 0.50
C LEU A 155 -15.04 -18.66 -0.58
N LEU A 156 -14.85 -18.06 -1.77
CA LEU A 156 -15.78 -18.21 -2.89
C LEU A 156 -15.78 -19.62 -3.48
N LEU A 157 -14.65 -20.35 -3.44
CA LEU A 157 -14.57 -21.72 -3.95
C LEU A 157 -15.39 -22.72 -3.12
N GLU A 158 -15.52 -22.47 -1.82
CA GLU A 158 -16.27 -23.33 -0.89
C GLU A 158 -17.78 -23.05 -0.86
N ASN A 159 -18.22 -21.96 -1.51
CA ASN A 159 -19.60 -21.54 -1.80
C ASN A 159 -20.66 -21.96 -0.76
N ASN A 160 -20.63 -21.37 0.44
CA ASN A 160 -21.64 -21.56 1.47
C ASN A 160 -21.97 -20.24 2.19
N LYS A 161 -23.19 -20.17 2.76
CA LYS A 161 -23.72 -18.95 3.40
C LYS A 161 -22.82 -18.41 4.51
N THR A 162 -22.22 -19.29 5.31
CA THR A 162 -21.32 -18.86 6.40
C THR A 162 -20.09 -18.17 5.82
N ASN A 163 -19.48 -18.70 4.75
CA ASN A 163 -18.35 -18.08 4.08
C ASN A 163 -18.69 -16.73 3.44
N ASP A 164 -19.92 -16.55 2.96
CA ASP A 164 -20.40 -15.24 2.51
C ASP A 164 -20.42 -14.24 3.67
N GLU A 165 -20.97 -14.62 4.83
CA GLU A 165 -21.00 -13.76 6.01
C GLU A 165 -19.59 -13.39 6.50
N ARG A 166 -18.68 -14.36 6.53
CA ARG A 166 -17.25 -14.16 6.83
C ARG A 166 -16.62 -13.16 5.88
N PHE A 167 -16.90 -13.30 4.59
CA PHE A 167 -16.41 -12.42 3.56
C PHE A 167 -16.94 -10.99 3.74
N ILE A 168 -18.24 -10.83 4.02
CA ILE A 168 -18.89 -9.55 4.32
C ILE A 168 -18.21 -8.85 5.49
N GLN A 169 -17.85 -9.57 6.56
CA GLN A 169 -17.13 -8.97 7.70
C GLN A 169 -15.75 -8.44 7.30
N LEU A 170 -14.98 -9.18 6.50
CA LEU A 170 -13.69 -8.71 5.99
C LEU A 170 -13.83 -7.46 5.11
N ALA A 171 -14.87 -7.42 4.27
CA ALA A 171 -15.16 -6.28 3.41
C ALA A 171 -15.59 -5.04 4.21
N ASN A 172 -16.46 -5.20 5.22
CA ASN A 172 -16.84 -4.14 6.15
C ASN A 172 -15.60 -3.58 6.86
N LYS A 173 -14.72 -4.45 7.36
CA LYS A 173 -13.50 -4.04 8.04
C LYS A 173 -12.55 -3.25 7.14
N THR A 174 -12.36 -3.70 5.90
CA THR A 174 -11.58 -2.97 4.88
C THR A 174 -12.17 -1.59 4.63
N THR A 175 -13.49 -1.52 4.57
CA THR A 175 -14.25 -0.29 4.36
C THR A 175 -14.10 0.67 5.53
N ASP A 176 -14.13 0.17 6.76
CA ASP A 176 -13.90 0.96 7.97
C ASP A 176 -12.49 1.55 8.01
N ILE A 177 -11.46 0.77 7.66
CA ILE A 177 -10.09 1.27 7.63
C ILE A 177 -9.95 2.41 6.62
N ILE A 178 -10.47 2.26 5.40
CA ILE A 178 -10.41 3.32 4.39
C ILE A 178 -11.22 4.56 4.82
N ARG A 179 -12.38 4.34 5.45
CA ARG A 179 -13.18 5.44 6.00
C ARG A 179 -12.42 6.20 7.08
N HIS A 180 -11.73 5.50 7.97
CA HIS A 180 -10.88 6.08 9.01
C HIS A 180 -9.73 6.91 8.42
N ILE A 181 -9.04 6.39 7.41
CA ILE A 181 -8.00 7.12 6.65
C ILE A 181 -8.57 8.42 6.04
N HIS A 182 -9.75 8.35 5.43
CA HIS A 182 -10.39 9.53 4.82
C HIS A 182 -10.86 10.54 5.87
N LYS A 183 -11.41 10.09 7.01
CA LYS A 183 -11.78 10.96 8.14
C LYS A 183 -10.56 11.69 8.72
N ALA A 184 -9.40 11.02 8.78
CA ALA A 184 -8.13 11.64 9.14
C ALA A 184 -7.56 12.60 8.07
N GLY A 185 -8.26 12.79 6.94
CA GLY A 185 -7.87 13.72 5.89
C GLY A 185 -6.74 13.19 5.00
N PHE A 186 -6.56 11.88 4.94
CA PHE A 186 -5.59 11.22 4.05
C PHE A 186 -6.29 10.49 2.91
N ARG A 187 -5.49 9.92 2.01
CA ARG A 187 -5.91 9.08 0.90
C ARG A 187 -4.93 7.92 0.82
N GLN A 188 -5.41 6.69 0.63
CA GLN A 188 -4.56 5.53 0.44
C GLN A 188 -4.02 5.49 -1.00
N GLY A 189 -4.87 5.75 -2.00
CA GLY A 189 -4.48 5.96 -3.39
C GLY A 189 -4.56 4.74 -4.31
N ASP A 190 -4.56 3.54 -3.75
CA ASP A 190 -4.75 2.25 -4.44
C ASP A 190 -5.35 1.16 -3.51
N PRO A 191 -6.52 1.40 -2.88
CA PRO A 191 -7.09 0.48 -1.90
C PRO A 191 -7.74 -0.72 -2.59
N HIS A 192 -6.92 -1.64 -3.08
CA HIS A 192 -7.38 -2.89 -3.70
C HIS A 192 -7.19 -4.08 -2.73
N PRO A 193 -7.98 -5.16 -2.87
CA PRO A 193 -7.91 -6.31 -1.95
C PRO A 193 -6.51 -6.90 -1.72
N GLY A 194 -5.65 -6.90 -2.75
CA GLY A 194 -4.27 -7.37 -2.61
C GLY A 194 -3.37 -6.54 -1.68
N ASN A 195 -3.77 -5.32 -1.31
CA ASN A 195 -3.00 -4.42 -0.43
C ASN A 195 -3.44 -4.46 1.03
N PHE A 196 -4.37 -5.35 1.36
CA PHE A 196 -4.79 -5.62 2.73
C PHE A 196 -4.34 -7.03 3.10
N LEU A 197 -3.50 -7.12 4.12
CA LEU A 197 -2.99 -8.38 4.65
C LEU A 197 -3.75 -8.74 5.93
N ILE A 198 -4.12 -10.01 6.07
CA ILE A 198 -4.88 -10.52 7.22
C ILE A 198 -3.93 -11.28 8.15
N SER A 199 -3.95 -10.90 9.43
CA SER A 199 -3.14 -11.47 10.52
C SER A 199 -4.06 -11.82 11.70
N PRO A 200 -3.79 -12.87 12.51
CA PRO A 200 -2.61 -13.74 12.52
C PRO A 200 -2.58 -14.78 11.39
N VAL A 201 -1.49 -15.56 11.34
CA VAL A 201 -1.33 -16.68 10.42
C VAL A 201 -2.29 -17.81 10.80
N THR A 202 -3.45 -17.88 10.14
CA THR A 202 -4.37 -19.01 10.31
C THR A 202 -4.25 -19.98 9.15
N GLN A 203 -4.09 -21.28 9.43
CA GLN A 203 -4.02 -22.33 8.40
C GLN A 203 -5.41 -22.71 7.86
N ASN A 204 -6.47 -22.55 8.65
CA ASN A 204 -7.82 -23.00 8.30
C ASN A 204 -8.88 -21.92 8.53
N PHE A 205 -9.07 -21.05 7.54
CA PHE A 205 -9.97 -19.90 7.64
C PHE A 205 -11.47 -20.28 7.66
N SER A 206 -11.84 -21.37 6.99
CA SER A 206 -13.24 -21.84 6.93
C SER A 206 -13.76 -22.34 8.28
N LYS A 207 -12.86 -22.55 9.26
CA LYS A 207 -13.18 -22.88 10.64
C LYS A 207 -13.31 -21.68 11.57
N LEU A 208 -12.87 -20.48 11.16
CA LEU A 208 -12.99 -19.29 11.99
C LEU A 208 -14.46 -18.92 12.15
N SER A 209 -14.88 -18.61 13.37
CA SER A 209 -16.18 -18.00 13.62
C SER A 209 -16.25 -16.59 13.03
N ILE A 210 -17.48 -16.10 12.82
CA ILE A 210 -17.72 -14.71 12.38
C ILE A 210 -17.13 -13.71 13.38
N ASN A 211 -17.20 -14.04 14.68
CA ASN A 211 -16.66 -13.19 15.73
C ASN A 211 -15.13 -13.10 15.66
N GLU A 212 -14.43 -14.22 15.46
CA GLU A 212 -12.97 -14.22 15.28
C GLU A 212 -12.55 -13.34 14.09
N ILE A 213 -13.25 -13.44 12.96
CA ILE A 213 -12.95 -12.63 11.76
C ILE A 213 -13.12 -11.14 12.01
N LYS A 214 -14.16 -10.75 12.75
CA LYS A 214 -14.41 -9.36 13.13
C LYS A 214 -13.24 -8.78 13.94
N HIS A 215 -12.58 -9.62 14.74
CA HIS A 215 -11.50 -9.24 15.65
C HIS A 215 -10.08 -9.55 15.12
N MET A 216 -9.93 -10.14 13.94
CA MET A 216 -8.60 -10.32 13.32
C MET A 216 -7.89 -8.97 13.18
N ASP A 217 -6.60 -8.97 12.86
CA ASP A 217 -5.88 -7.77 12.45
C ASP A 217 -5.81 -7.67 10.92
N MET A 218 -5.86 -6.44 10.41
CA MET A 218 -5.71 -6.18 8.99
C MET A 218 -4.69 -5.06 8.78
N PHE A 219 -3.65 -5.35 8.01
CA PHE A 219 -2.55 -4.44 7.74
C PHE A 219 -2.63 -3.91 6.32
N ILE A 220 -2.42 -2.61 6.14
CA ILE A 220 -2.29 -2.01 4.82
C ILE A 220 -0.83 -2.02 4.36
N ILE A 221 -0.62 -2.40 3.10
CA ILE A 221 0.66 -2.32 2.39
C ILE A 221 0.56 -1.45 1.12
N ASP A 222 1.67 -1.32 0.40
CA ASP A 222 1.81 -0.56 -0.86
C ASP A 222 1.35 0.91 -0.76
N LEU A 223 2.02 1.66 0.12
CA LEU A 223 1.70 3.05 0.46
C LEU A 223 2.37 4.09 -0.47
N ASP A 224 2.82 3.66 -1.65
CA ASP A 224 3.52 4.47 -2.65
C ASP A 224 2.69 5.71 -3.11
N LYS A 225 1.37 5.62 -3.00
CA LYS A 225 0.42 6.66 -3.39
C LYS A 225 -0.28 7.33 -2.20
N PHE A 226 0.10 6.96 -0.97
CA PHE A 226 -0.47 7.54 0.24
C PHE A 226 -0.17 9.03 0.30
N CYS A 227 -1.18 9.86 0.57
CA CYS A 227 -0.99 11.30 0.67
C CYS A 227 -2.09 12.01 1.45
N LYS A 228 -1.74 13.16 2.04
CA LYS A 228 -2.73 14.07 2.64
C LYS A 228 -3.69 14.60 1.57
N ALA A 229 -4.98 14.57 1.85
CA ALA A 229 -6.00 15.18 1.01
C ALA A 229 -6.05 16.68 1.28
N LYS A 230 -5.64 17.49 0.29
CA LYS A 230 -5.83 18.95 0.33
C LYS A 230 -7.34 19.25 0.43
N PRO A 231 -7.78 20.30 1.14
CA PRO A 231 -9.20 20.59 1.39
C PRO A 231 -10.07 20.55 0.13
N LEU A 232 -9.65 21.26 -0.93
CA LEU A 232 -10.32 21.32 -2.24
C LEU A 232 -10.39 19.97 -2.99
N GLY A 233 -9.62 18.96 -2.56
CA GLY A 233 -9.52 17.66 -3.23
C GLY A 233 -10.00 16.48 -2.39
N ARG A 234 -10.57 16.68 -1.20
CA ARG A 234 -11.00 15.58 -0.31
C ARG A 234 -12.05 14.70 -0.96
N THR A 235 -13.11 15.29 -1.50
CA THR A 235 -14.19 14.57 -2.18
C THR A 235 -13.69 13.80 -3.40
N LEU A 236 -12.85 14.44 -4.23
CA LEU A 236 -12.30 13.81 -5.43
C LEU A 236 -11.34 12.66 -5.10
N LYS A 237 -10.52 12.81 -4.06
CA LYS A 237 -9.60 11.76 -3.61
C LYS A 237 -10.36 10.56 -3.02
N ARG A 238 -11.35 10.82 -2.18
CA ARG A 238 -12.30 9.81 -1.66
C ARG A 238 -12.99 9.07 -2.81
N PHE A 239 -13.49 9.80 -3.81
CA PHE A 239 -14.11 9.23 -5.01
C PHE A 239 -13.21 8.22 -5.71
N PHE A 240 -11.91 8.53 -5.91
CA PHE A 240 -10.99 7.60 -6.55
C PHE A 240 -10.67 6.37 -5.72
N ASP A 241 -10.55 6.51 -4.40
CA ASP A 241 -10.30 5.37 -3.51
C ASP A 241 -11.53 4.45 -3.43
N LEU A 242 -12.74 5.01 -3.33
CA LEU A 242 -13.99 4.25 -3.41
C LEU A 242 -14.16 3.51 -4.75
N ARG A 243 -13.77 4.16 -5.86
CA ARG A 243 -13.73 3.50 -7.17
C ARG A 243 -12.77 2.30 -7.18
N CYS A 244 -11.63 2.39 -6.51
CA CYS A 244 -10.68 1.28 -6.40
C CYS A 244 -11.25 0.16 -5.52
N MET A 245 -11.84 0.50 -4.38
CA MET A 245 -12.50 -0.47 -3.49
C MET A 245 -13.67 -1.18 -4.17
N ARG A 246 -14.34 -0.57 -5.15
CA ARG A 246 -15.36 -1.26 -5.97
C ARG A 246 -14.82 -2.54 -6.63
N ARG A 247 -13.51 -2.62 -6.90
CA ARG A 247 -12.86 -3.81 -7.48
C ARG A 247 -12.71 -4.95 -6.47
N CYS A 248 -13.08 -4.74 -5.22
CA CYS A 248 -13.49 -5.80 -4.30
C CYS A 248 -14.82 -6.41 -4.80
N THR A 249 -14.87 -6.92 -6.03
CA THR A 249 -16.02 -7.63 -6.62
C THR A 249 -16.05 -9.03 -6.06
N LEU A 250 -16.88 -9.28 -5.06
CA LEU A 250 -16.76 -10.47 -4.22
C LEU A 250 -18.15 -11.04 -3.92
N GLY A 251 -18.58 -11.96 -4.78
CA GLY A 251 -19.78 -12.79 -4.60
C GLY A 251 -21.04 -12.00 -4.24
N PRO A 252 -21.76 -12.36 -3.16
CA PRO A 252 -23.04 -11.75 -2.78
C PRO A 252 -22.90 -10.38 -2.11
N TYR A 253 -21.69 -9.94 -1.74
CA TYR A 253 -21.51 -8.60 -1.16
C TYR A 253 -21.60 -7.56 -2.25
N ASN A 254 -22.79 -7.00 -2.41
CA ASN A 254 -23.06 -6.08 -3.48
C ASN A 254 -22.29 -4.78 -3.23
N GLN A 255 -21.74 -4.19 -4.30
CA GLN A 255 -21.01 -2.92 -4.24
C GLN A 255 -21.84 -1.78 -3.63
N TYR A 256 -23.17 -1.89 -3.69
CA TYR A 256 -24.09 -0.96 -3.02
C TYR A 256 -24.01 -1.07 -1.50
N ASP A 257 -23.90 -2.27 -0.93
CA ASP A 257 -23.85 -2.48 0.52
C ASP A 257 -22.53 -1.95 1.09
N MET A 258 -21.40 -2.23 0.42
CA MET A 258 -20.11 -1.63 0.75
C MET A 258 -20.18 -0.10 0.73
N LEU A 259 -20.79 0.47 -0.31
CA LEU A 259 -20.89 1.91 -0.48
C LEU A 259 -21.81 2.54 0.59
N LYS A 260 -22.93 1.89 0.91
CA LYS A 260 -23.84 2.31 1.98
C LYS A 260 -23.17 2.22 3.35
N PHE A 261 -22.46 1.13 3.63
CA PHE A 261 -21.69 0.95 4.86
C PHE A 261 -20.61 2.02 5.02
N TYR A 262 -19.89 2.34 3.94
CA TYR A 262 -18.89 3.39 3.92
C TYR A 262 -19.50 4.78 4.21
N LEU A 263 -20.55 5.14 3.47
CA LEU A 263 -21.14 6.47 3.47
C LEU A 263 -22.01 6.75 4.71
N GLN A 264 -22.63 5.72 5.29
CA GLN A 264 -23.61 5.86 6.36
C GLN A 264 -24.68 6.89 5.97
N ASP A 265 -24.86 7.93 6.79
CA ASP A 265 -25.85 8.98 6.61
C ASP A 265 -25.59 9.85 5.36
N GLU A 266 -24.36 9.83 4.82
CA GLU A 266 -24.04 10.50 3.55
C GLU A 266 -24.50 9.71 2.31
N TYR A 267 -25.06 8.50 2.49
CA TYR A 267 -25.51 7.68 1.37
C TYR A 267 -26.77 8.29 0.73
N SER A 268 -26.67 8.61 -0.57
CA SER A 268 -27.73 9.31 -1.30
C SER A 268 -27.87 8.79 -2.74
N ALA A 269 -28.92 9.26 -3.42
CA ALA A 269 -29.15 8.95 -4.84
C ALA A 269 -27.98 9.37 -5.73
N VAL A 270 -27.25 10.44 -5.37
CA VAL A 270 -26.04 10.89 -6.09
C VAL A 270 -24.97 9.80 -6.05
N TRP A 271 -24.67 9.25 -4.87
CA TRP A 271 -23.68 8.19 -4.72
C TRP A 271 -24.12 6.88 -5.40
N LYS A 272 -25.42 6.58 -5.39
CA LYS A 272 -25.99 5.47 -6.16
C LYS A 272 -25.72 5.62 -7.66
N ASN A 273 -25.89 6.82 -8.21
CA ASN A 273 -25.60 7.13 -9.61
C ASN A 273 -24.10 7.13 -9.93
N VAL A 274 -23.26 7.61 -9.01
CA VAL A 274 -21.80 7.52 -9.12
C VAL A 274 -21.34 6.05 -9.20
N LEU A 275 -21.92 5.17 -8.37
CA LEU A 275 -21.63 3.74 -8.43
C LEU A 275 -22.08 3.12 -9.75
N ARG A 276 -23.30 3.42 -10.21
CA ARG A 276 -23.79 3.00 -11.53
C ARG A 276 -22.82 3.44 -12.63
N PHE A 277 -22.42 4.70 -12.64
CA PHE A 277 -21.40 5.23 -13.57
C PHE A 277 -20.11 4.39 -13.54
N TRP A 278 -19.59 4.03 -12.37
CA TRP A 278 -18.41 3.19 -12.27
C TRP A 278 -18.61 1.75 -12.74
N ILE A 279 -19.80 1.18 -12.56
CA ILE A 279 -20.18 -0.17 -13.01
C ILE A 279 -20.23 -0.22 -14.54
N TYR A 280 -20.87 0.77 -15.17
CA TYR A 280 -21.04 0.83 -16.63
C TYR A 280 -19.77 1.20 -17.42
N GLY A 281 -18.63 1.37 -16.75
CA GLY A 281 -17.34 1.60 -17.41
C GLY A 281 -16.61 2.85 -16.95
N GLY A 282 -17.28 3.74 -16.20
CA GLY A 282 -16.70 4.97 -15.66
C GLY A 282 -15.99 5.78 -16.75
N PHE A 283 -14.71 6.11 -16.56
CA PHE A 283 -13.90 6.87 -17.52
C PHE A 283 -13.42 6.11 -18.75
N ASN A 284 -14.01 4.95 -19.08
CA ASN A 284 -13.69 4.22 -20.30
C ASN A 284 -14.94 4.20 -21.20
N PRO A 285 -15.07 5.17 -22.13
CA PRO A 285 -16.24 5.29 -23.01
C PRO A 285 -16.48 4.02 -23.82
N PHE A 286 -15.42 3.31 -24.23
CA PHE A 286 -15.53 2.05 -24.98
C PHE A 286 -16.27 0.94 -24.21
N LYS A 287 -16.33 1.01 -22.87
CA LYS A 287 -17.13 0.08 -22.07
C LYS A 287 -18.61 0.46 -21.98
N TRP A 288 -18.97 1.71 -22.30
CA TRP A 288 -20.36 2.15 -22.32
C TRP A 288 -21.10 1.59 -23.53
N PHE A 289 -20.36 1.41 -24.64
CA PHE A 289 -20.90 0.89 -25.91
C PHE A 289 -20.75 -0.63 -26.07
N LYS A 290 -19.99 -1.30 -25.21
CA LYS A 290 -19.98 -2.77 -25.16
C LYS A 290 -21.26 -3.24 -24.48
N GLN A 291 -22.24 -3.66 -25.28
CA GLN A 291 -23.42 -4.34 -24.75
C GLN A 291 -22.97 -5.52 -23.87
N PRO A 292 -23.62 -5.75 -22.71
CA PRO A 292 -23.38 -6.96 -21.95
C PRO A 292 -23.66 -8.14 -22.88
N LYS A 293 -22.70 -9.07 -23.01
CA LYS A 293 -22.99 -10.36 -23.65
C LYS A 293 -24.14 -10.98 -22.87
N ARG A 294 -25.34 -10.98 -23.46
CA ARG A 294 -26.49 -11.69 -22.91
C ARG A 294 -26.14 -13.18 -22.95
N GLY A 295 -26.08 -13.81 -21.78
CA GLY A 295 -26.04 -15.25 -21.60
C GLY A 295 -24.70 -15.93 -21.90
N GLN A 296 -23.98 -16.30 -20.84
CA GLN A 296 -23.37 -17.61 -20.64
C GLN A 296 -23.42 -17.89 -19.14
#